data_AF-A0A2N5UJ48-F1
#
_entry.id   AF-A0A2N5UJ48-F1
#
_cell.length_a   1.000
_cell.length_b   1.000
_cell.length_c   1.000
_cell.angle_alpha   90.00
_cell.angle_beta   90.00
_cell.angle_gamma   90.00
#
_symmetry.space_group_name_H-M   'P 1'
#
loop_
_entity.id
_entity.type
_entity.pdbx_description
1 polymer ?
#
loop_
_entity_poly.entity_id
_entity_poly.type
_entity_poly.pdbx_seq_one_letter_code
_entity_poly.pdbx_strand_id
1 'polypeptide(L)'
;MLSFEIKPKWASLPRAPEWLHPTSIETKTQFCRTCVFRAVRALEHPSTPTDPASSPAQQQQQQKEQSLNAYYTSPQRFCALQLFSTGHPAHLRQALTRLLAEWQFRPRSSPSPDPVHEPAPGPEGASPLGPTHAHNNLKVFCNGVLLDPVSVQIDPQMIEVLAVTLERSGVLVRLADLQRRLDPLDIEGLFAELDGAPGGGDAVLAEPVTVAELDAIIPLLAESIAPTECARAFARLPLRTKAVMYALAMTLRDCSLFVRLPLLQDPLSPTSCISRFSPATDALASPAAHSLVKIIDLDLKPITRLHKYLANDRATFSRFTNLLLSSHSSQHTSCVQLTSSPPVLPS
;
A
#
# COMPACT_ATOMS: atom_id res chain seq x y z
N MET A 1 -24.94 -2.05 7.53
CA MET A 1 -24.08 -1.92 6.33
C MET A 1 -22.64 -1.84 6.78
N LEU A 2 -21.76 -2.62 6.15
CA LEU A 2 -20.33 -2.61 6.43
C LEU A 2 -19.61 -1.75 5.40
N SER A 3 -18.51 -1.11 5.79
CA SER A 3 -17.70 -0.32 4.86
C SER A 3 -16.21 -0.53 5.13
N PHE A 4 -15.44 -0.56 4.04
CA PHE A 4 -14.00 -0.78 4.06
C PHE A 4 -13.31 0.44 3.47
N GLU A 5 -12.41 1.06 4.24
CA GLU A 5 -11.46 2.06 3.72
C GLU A 5 -10.12 1.33 3.48
N ILE A 6 -9.69 1.29 2.22
CA ILE A 6 -8.46 0.62 1.80
C ILE A 6 -7.51 1.68 1.24
N LYS A 7 -6.26 1.72 1.73
CA LYS A 7 -5.20 2.52 1.10
C LYS A 7 -4.40 1.63 0.14
N PRO A 8 -4.67 1.68 -1.18
CA PRO A 8 -4.13 0.71 -2.13
C PRO A 8 -2.65 0.93 -2.41
N LYS A 9 -2.14 2.15 -2.18
CA LYS A 9 -0.74 2.55 -2.38
C LYS A 9 -0.32 2.51 -3.86
N TRP A 10 0.92 2.10 -4.12
CA TRP A 10 1.59 2.20 -5.41
C TRP A 10 1.33 0.94 -6.24
N ALA A 11 0.81 1.13 -7.46
CA ALA A 11 0.37 0.05 -8.34
C ALA A 11 1.47 -0.60 -9.18
N SER A 12 2.65 0.01 -9.26
CA SER A 12 3.74 -0.49 -10.10
C SER A 12 5.11 -0.21 -9.51
N LEU A 13 6.09 -0.95 -10.02
CA LEU A 13 7.50 -0.60 -9.90
C LEU A 13 7.85 0.49 -10.93
N PRO A 14 8.96 1.22 -10.75
CA PRO A 14 9.50 2.13 -11.77
C PRO A 14 9.67 1.40 -13.11
N ARG A 15 9.34 2.08 -14.21
CA ARG A 15 9.36 1.49 -15.56
C ARG A 15 10.55 1.91 -16.41
N ALA A 16 11.27 2.92 -15.97
CA ALA A 16 12.40 3.50 -16.67
C ALA A 16 13.66 3.32 -15.80
N PRO A 17 14.15 2.06 -15.66
CA PRO A 17 15.27 1.73 -14.78
C PRO A 17 16.56 2.50 -15.13
N GLU A 18 16.70 2.94 -16.38
CA GLU A 18 17.79 3.81 -16.84
C GLU A 18 17.87 5.16 -16.13
N TRP A 19 16.77 5.61 -15.51
CA TRP A 19 16.70 6.85 -14.73
C TRP A 19 16.93 6.65 -13.23
N LEU A 20 17.06 5.41 -12.77
CA LEU A 20 17.28 5.11 -11.36
C LEU A 20 18.75 5.22 -11.01
N HIS A 21 19.04 5.66 -9.80
CA HIS A 21 20.39 5.70 -9.28
C HIS A 21 20.99 4.28 -9.22
N PRO A 22 22.27 4.09 -9.57
CA PRO A 22 22.90 2.77 -9.63
C PRO A 22 22.79 1.95 -8.34
N THR A 23 22.73 2.63 -7.18
CA THR A 23 22.62 1.95 -5.88
C THR A 23 21.19 1.55 -5.49
N SER A 24 20.17 2.08 -6.15
CA SER A 24 18.76 1.80 -5.83
C SER A 24 18.07 0.94 -6.90
N ILE A 25 18.61 0.88 -8.12
CA ILE A 25 18.01 0.19 -9.28
C ILE A 25 17.60 -1.25 -9.00
N GLU A 26 18.48 -2.07 -8.41
CA GLU A 26 18.21 -3.48 -8.12
C GLU A 26 17.06 -3.62 -7.12
N THR A 27 17.06 -2.79 -6.08
CA THR A 27 16.03 -2.86 -5.04
C THR A 27 14.69 -2.30 -5.54
N LYS A 28 14.69 -1.15 -6.22
CA LYS A 28 13.49 -0.48 -6.75
C LYS A 28 12.79 -1.28 -7.86
N THR A 29 13.53 -2.11 -8.59
CA THR A 29 12.97 -3.00 -9.63
C THR A 29 12.51 -4.36 -9.10
N GLN A 30 12.76 -4.66 -7.82
CA GLN A 30 12.35 -5.93 -7.19
C GLN A 30 11.32 -5.75 -6.07
N PHE A 31 11.34 -4.63 -5.36
CA PHE A 31 10.49 -4.36 -4.19
C PHE A 31 9.69 -3.07 -4.36
N CYS A 32 8.37 -3.16 -4.16
CA CYS A 32 7.52 -1.98 -4.26
C CYS A 32 7.73 -1.02 -3.07
N ARG A 33 7.45 0.27 -3.30
CA ARG A 33 7.58 1.34 -2.31
C ARG A 33 6.88 1.02 -0.99
N THR A 34 5.71 0.39 -1.04
CA THR A 34 4.93 0.00 0.14
C THR A 34 5.66 -1.00 1.02
N CYS A 35 6.20 -2.09 0.44
CA CYS A 35 6.92 -3.11 1.19
C CYS A 35 8.19 -2.54 1.82
N VAL A 36 8.96 -1.79 1.03
CA VAL A 36 10.22 -1.13 1.46
C VAL A 36 9.92 -0.16 2.61
N PHE A 37 8.91 0.70 2.46
CA PHE A 37 8.51 1.66 3.49
C PHE A 37 8.11 0.97 4.80
N ARG A 38 7.30 -0.08 4.72
CA ARG A 38 6.81 -0.80 5.89
C ARG A 38 7.94 -1.53 6.62
N ALA A 39 8.87 -2.14 5.87
CA ALA A 39 10.05 -2.78 6.44
C ALA A 39 10.92 -1.80 7.21
N VAL A 40 11.20 -0.62 6.63
CA VAL A 40 12.01 0.42 7.28
C VAL A 40 11.30 1.02 8.48
N ARG A 41 10.01 1.35 8.35
CA ARG A 41 9.22 1.97 9.43
C ARG A 41 9.03 1.04 10.63
N ALA A 42 9.01 -0.28 10.42
CA ALA A 42 8.95 -1.25 11.50
C ALA A 42 10.09 -1.15 12.51
N LEU A 43 11.23 -0.55 12.12
CA LEU A 43 12.38 -0.33 12.98
C LEU A 43 12.33 1.01 13.73
N GLU A 44 11.49 1.94 13.29
CA GLU A 44 11.33 3.26 13.92
C GLU A 44 10.37 3.24 15.11
N HIS A 45 9.57 2.17 15.22
CA HIS A 45 8.67 1.90 16.34
C HIS A 45 9.05 0.56 16.98
N PRO A 46 10.12 0.49 17.79
CA PRO A 46 10.40 -0.71 18.56
C PRO A 46 9.20 -1.05 19.46
N SER A 47 8.82 -2.33 19.48
CA SER A 47 7.69 -2.87 20.24
C SER A 47 7.84 -2.77 21.76
N THR A 48 8.91 -2.16 22.25
CA THR A 48 9.28 -2.04 23.66
C THR A 48 9.45 -0.56 23.99
N PRO A 49 8.75 -0.03 25.02
CA PRO A 49 9.15 1.23 25.65
C PRO A 49 10.59 1.04 26.11
N THR A 50 11.50 1.86 25.60
CA THR A 50 12.86 1.94 26.11
C THR A 50 12.78 2.34 27.57
N ASP A 51 13.26 1.46 28.44
CA ASP A 51 13.38 1.75 29.87
C ASP A 51 14.26 3.02 30.02
N PRO A 52 13.76 4.11 30.61
CA PRO A 52 14.49 5.39 30.66
C PRO A 52 15.81 5.31 31.46
N ALA A 53 16.09 4.18 32.10
CA ALA A 53 17.34 3.87 32.80
C ALA A 53 18.41 3.19 31.91
N SER A 54 18.14 2.94 30.62
CA SER A 54 19.09 2.26 29.74
C SER A 54 20.30 3.14 29.40
N SER A 55 21.50 2.59 29.63
CA SER A 55 22.77 3.33 29.48
C SER A 55 23.05 3.69 28.00
N PRO A 56 23.83 4.75 27.71
CA PRO A 56 24.19 5.14 26.34
C PRO A 56 24.83 4.02 25.50
N ALA A 57 25.59 3.13 26.16
CA ALA A 57 26.17 1.94 25.55
C ALA A 57 25.11 0.91 25.12
N GLN A 58 24.03 0.74 25.91
CA GLN A 58 22.91 -0.15 25.58
C GLN A 58 22.04 0.42 24.45
N GLN A 59 21.91 1.75 24.37
CA GLN A 59 21.23 2.42 23.24
C GLN A 59 22.03 2.28 21.94
N GLN A 60 23.37 2.38 21.99
CA GLN A 60 24.24 2.10 20.84
C GLN A 60 24.22 0.62 20.43
N GLN A 61 24.08 -0.31 21.38
CA GLN A 61 23.97 -1.75 21.09
C GLN A 61 22.61 -2.12 20.50
N GLN A 62 21.51 -1.53 20.98
CA GLN A 62 20.16 -1.69 20.40
C GLN A 62 20.02 -1.07 19.01
N GLN A 63 20.71 0.04 18.71
CA GLN A 63 20.82 0.55 17.34
C GLN A 63 21.59 -0.40 16.41
N LYS A 64 22.49 -1.23 16.96
CA LYS A 64 23.32 -2.20 16.23
C LYS A 64 22.58 -3.50 15.88
N GLU A 65 21.45 -3.80 16.53
CA GLU A 65 20.63 -5.01 16.32
C GLU A 65 19.31 -4.73 15.57
N GLN A 66 19.27 -3.70 14.72
CA GLN A 66 18.11 -3.49 13.84
C GLN A 66 18.14 -4.46 12.66
N SER A 67 17.68 -5.70 12.91
CA SER A 67 17.53 -6.72 11.87
C SER A 67 16.24 -6.54 11.08
N LEU A 68 16.28 -6.87 9.78
CA LEU A 68 15.08 -6.89 8.95
C LEU A 68 14.09 -7.91 9.48
N ASN A 69 12.89 -7.47 9.86
CA ASN A 69 11.84 -8.43 10.21
C ASN A 69 11.46 -9.24 8.96
N ALA A 70 11.66 -10.56 9.04
CA ALA A 70 11.45 -11.50 7.93
C ALA A 70 10.03 -11.47 7.35
N TYR A 71 9.02 -11.04 8.12
CA TYR A 71 7.66 -10.82 7.64
C TYR A 71 7.63 -9.92 6.39
N TYR A 72 8.34 -8.79 6.40
CA TYR A 72 8.28 -7.81 5.30
C TYR A 72 8.98 -8.27 4.01
N THR A 73 9.68 -9.40 4.05
CA THR A 73 10.21 -10.09 2.87
C THR A 73 9.62 -11.48 2.67
N SER A 74 8.63 -11.87 3.48
CA SER A 74 7.96 -13.17 3.39
C SER A 74 6.83 -13.17 2.35
N PRO A 75 6.44 -14.33 1.81
CA PRO A 75 5.24 -14.46 0.98
C PRO A 75 3.92 -14.08 1.69
N GLN A 76 3.92 -13.96 3.02
CA GLN A 76 2.73 -13.74 3.83
C GLN A 76 2.40 -12.25 4.07
N ARG A 77 3.22 -11.32 3.58
CA ARG A 77 3.00 -9.88 3.73
C ARG A 77 1.91 -9.34 2.80
N PHE A 78 1.25 -8.24 3.19
CA PHE A 78 0.53 -7.44 2.19
C PHE A 78 1.51 -6.74 1.22
N CYS A 79 1.26 -6.90 -0.07
CA CYS A 79 1.98 -6.24 -1.16
C CYS A 79 1.02 -5.47 -2.05
N ALA A 80 1.28 -4.18 -2.25
CA ALA A 80 0.44 -3.33 -3.10
C ALA A 80 0.41 -3.82 -4.56
N LEU A 81 1.53 -4.31 -5.11
CA LEU A 81 1.52 -4.86 -6.48
C LEU A 81 0.59 -6.06 -6.61
N GLN A 82 0.50 -6.89 -5.57
CA GLN A 82 -0.41 -8.03 -5.56
C GLN A 82 -1.87 -7.57 -5.55
N LEU A 83 -2.20 -6.53 -4.78
CA LEU A 83 -3.52 -5.91 -4.78
C LEU A 83 -3.93 -5.40 -6.17
N PHE A 84 -3.01 -4.77 -6.90
CA PHE A 84 -3.23 -4.25 -8.24
C PHE A 84 -3.08 -5.29 -9.36
N SER A 85 -2.66 -6.53 -9.04
CA SER A 85 -2.46 -7.61 -10.01
C SER A 85 -3.79 -8.28 -10.37
N THR A 86 -4.71 -7.53 -10.96
CA THR A 86 -6.06 -8.00 -11.31
C THR A 86 -6.10 -8.97 -12.49
N GLY A 87 -4.97 -9.19 -13.17
CA GLY A 87 -4.84 -10.19 -14.24
C GLY A 87 -4.95 -11.64 -13.75
N HIS A 88 -4.79 -11.87 -12.44
CA HIS A 88 -5.03 -13.17 -11.83
C HIS A 88 -5.91 -13.00 -10.57
N PRO A 89 -7.17 -13.51 -10.58
CA PRO A 89 -8.15 -13.26 -9.52
C PRO A 89 -7.68 -13.60 -8.10
N ALA A 90 -6.77 -14.57 -7.96
CA ALA A 90 -6.29 -15.02 -6.67
C ALA A 90 -5.33 -14.02 -5.98
N HIS A 91 -4.65 -13.13 -6.74
CA HIS A 91 -3.76 -12.13 -6.16
C HIS A 91 -4.53 -11.07 -5.36
N LEU A 92 -5.62 -10.54 -5.92
CA LEU A 92 -6.47 -9.57 -5.22
C LEU A 92 -7.02 -10.15 -3.91
N ARG A 93 -7.57 -11.36 -3.97
CA ARG A 93 -8.10 -12.07 -2.79
C ARG A 93 -7.01 -12.26 -1.74
N GLN A 94 -5.82 -12.74 -2.12
CA GLN A 94 -4.72 -12.92 -1.19
C GLN A 94 -4.28 -11.60 -0.56
N ALA A 95 -4.16 -10.52 -1.34
CA ALA A 95 -3.80 -9.21 -0.82
C ALA A 95 -4.84 -8.67 0.18
N LEU A 96 -6.13 -8.83 -0.09
CA LEU A 96 -7.21 -8.46 0.82
C LEU A 96 -7.21 -9.31 2.10
N THR A 97 -6.99 -10.62 1.98
CA THR A 97 -6.82 -11.51 3.14
C THR A 97 -5.64 -11.07 4.00
N ARG A 98 -4.50 -10.68 3.41
CA ARG A 98 -3.35 -10.16 4.17
C ARG A 98 -3.65 -8.83 4.83
N LEU A 99 -4.36 -7.91 4.15
CA LEU A 99 -4.79 -6.65 4.77
C LEU A 99 -5.70 -6.88 5.98
N LEU A 100 -6.66 -7.80 5.86
CA LEU A 100 -7.55 -8.13 6.97
C LEU A 100 -6.78 -8.77 8.14
N ALA A 101 -5.89 -9.71 7.85
CA ALA A 101 -5.05 -10.34 8.87
C ALA A 101 -4.12 -9.33 9.58
N GLU A 102 -3.56 -8.37 8.84
CA GLU A 102 -2.77 -7.28 9.41
C GLU A 102 -3.62 -6.32 10.27
N TRP A 103 -4.88 -6.06 9.88
CA TRP A 103 -5.79 -5.22 10.66
C TRP A 103 -6.24 -5.90 11.95
N GLN A 104 -6.45 -7.22 11.94
CA GLN A 104 -6.79 -8.02 13.11
C GLN A 104 -5.57 -8.38 13.98
N PHE A 105 -4.36 -8.03 13.55
CA PHE A 105 -3.14 -8.39 14.26
C PHE A 105 -3.07 -7.75 15.65
N ARG A 106 -2.71 -8.56 16.66
CA ARG A 106 -2.43 -8.10 18.03
C ARG A 106 -0.94 -8.17 18.35
N PRO A 107 -0.32 -7.07 18.81
CA PRO A 107 0.99 -7.14 19.44
C PRO A 107 0.92 -7.98 20.73
N ARG A 108 1.88 -8.90 20.91
CA ARG A 108 1.98 -9.80 22.09
C ARG A 108 2.05 -9.08 23.44
N SER A 109 2.29 -7.76 23.46
CA SER A 109 2.40 -6.94 24.68
C SER A 109 1.07 -6.39 25.20
N SER A 110 -0.07 -6.71 24.58
CA SER A 110 -1.38 -6.37 25.13
C SER A 110 -1.80 -7.44 26.16
N PRO A 111 -2.04 -7.08 27.44
CA PRO A 111 -2.59 -8.04 28.40
C PRO A 111 -3.94 -8.53 27.87
N SER A 112 -4.07 -9.84 27.66
CA SER A 112 -5.37 -10.44 27.36
C SER A 112 -6.29 -10.15 28.56
N PRO A 113 -7.48 -9.55 28.36
CA PRO A 113 -8.43 -9.37 29.45
C PRO A 113 -8.96 -10.70 30.00
N ASP A 114 -8.75 -11.82 29.29
CA ASP A 114 -9.20 -13.15 29.70
C ASP A 114 -8.08 -14.22 29.61
N PRO A 115 -7.83 -15.00 30.68
CA PRO A 115 -6.89 -16.12 30.68
C PRO A 115 -7.43 -17.38 29.98
N VAL A 116 -8.65 -17.36 29.43
CA VAL A 116 -9.33 -18.53 28.84
C VAL A 116 -9.31 -18.52 27.30
N HIS A 117 -8.96 -17.40 26.68
CA HIS A 117 -8.78 -17.32 25.22
C HIS A 117 -7.29 -17.27 24.88
N GLU A 118 -6.65 -18.44 24.89
CA GLU A 118 -5.60 -18.65 23.91
C GLU A 118 -6.19 -18.34 22.52
N PRO A 119 -5.51 -17.54 21.68
CA PRO A 119 -5.96 -17.36 20.31
C PRO A 119 -6.11 -18.76 19.71
N ALA A 120 -7.29 -19.06 19.16
CA ALA A 120 -7.48 -20.28 18.40
C ALA A 120 -6.26 -20.44 17.48
N PRO A 121 -5.60 -21.61 17.47
CA PRO A 121 -4.45 -21.80 16.61
C PRO A 121 -4.89 -21.35 15.22
N GLY A 122 -4.17 -20.35 14.69
CA GLY A 122 -4.34 -19.98 13.29
C GLY A 122 -4.25 -21.26 12.45
N PRO A 123 -4.90 -21.31 11.28
CA PRO A 123 -4.96 -22.51 10.45
C PRO A 123 -3.59 -23.19 10.44
N GLU A 124 -3.54 -24.49 10.76
CA GLU A 124 -2.29 -25.25 10.85
C GLU A 124 -1.42 -24.94 9.62
N GLY A 125 -0.30 -24.22 9.83
CA GLY A 125 0.50 -23.63 8.76
C GLY A 125 0.63 -22.10 8.78
N ALA A 126 -0.02 -21.38 9.70
CA ALA A 126 0.21 -19.95 9.91
C ALA A 126 1.64 -19.71 10.41
N SER A 127 2.50 -19.17 9.53
CA SER A 127 3.89 -18.84 9.84
C SER A 127 3.98 -17.95 11.10
N PRO A 128 4.94 -18.18 12.02
CA PRO A 128 5.13 -17.34 13.21
C PRO A 128 5.54 -15.89 12.90
N LEU A 129 5.67 -15.54 11.62
CA LEU A 129 5.99 -14.23 11.08
C LEU A 129 4.72 -13.38 10.94
N GLY A 130 4.52 -12.44 11.87
CA GLY A 130 3.49 -11.40 11.80
C GLY A 130 4.08 -10.00 11.65
N PRO A 131 3.26 -8.99 11.31
CA PRO A 131 3.70 -7.60 11.33
C PRO A 131 4.15 -7.18 12.74
N THR A 132 5.02 -6.18 12.86
CA THR A 132 5.45 -5.69 14.20
C THR A 132 4.53 -4.63 14.79
N HIS A 133 3.67 -4.04 13.97
CA HIS A 133 2.78 -2.95 14.36
C HIS A 133 1.54 -2.91 13.45
N ALA A 134 0.46 -2.27 13.94
CA ALA A 134 -0.74 -2.06 13.16
C ALA A 134 -0.46 -1.11 11.98
N HIS A 135 -0.97 -1.47 10.80
CA HIS A 135 -0.90 -0.63 9.61
C HIS A 135 -2.25 0.03 9.32
N ASN A 136 -2.22 1.30 8.91
CA ASN A 136 -3.44 2.05 8.57
C ASN A 136 -3.92 1.81 7.12
N ASN A 137 -3.54 0.68 6.54
CA ASN A 137 -3.90 0.32 5.17
C ASN A 137 -5.35 -0.16 5.04
N LEU A 138 -5.97 -0.57 6.14
CA LEU A 138 -7.36 -1.01 6.21
C LEU A 138 -8.04 -0.38 7.42
N LYS A 139 -9.26 0.13 7.22
CA LYS A 139 -10.21 0.42 8.29
C LYS A 139 -11.56 -0.18 7.94
N VAL A 140 -12.28 -0.64 8.96
CA VAL A 140 -13.60 -1.25 8.79
C VAL A 140 -14.61 -0.47 9.63
N PHE A 141 -15.75 -0.16 9.03
CA PHE A 141 -16.83 0.59 9.67
C PHE A 141 -18.13 -0.20 9.60
N CYS A 142 -18.94 -0.14 10.65
CA CYS A 142 -20.33 -0.61 10.61
C CYS A 142 -21.26 0.56 10.90
N ASN A 143 -22.17 0.85 9.98
CA ASN A 143 -23.13 1.96 10.10
C ASN A 143 -22.47 3.31 10.48
N GLY A 144 -21.29 3.58 9.92
CA GLY A 144 -20.51 4.81 10.17
C GLY A 144 -19.61 4.77 11.40
N VAL A 145 -19.70 3.74 12.25
CA VAL A 145 -18.84 3.57 13.43
C VAL A 145 -17.58 2.80 13.04
N LEU A 146 -16.41 3.35 13.34
CA LEU A 146 -15.13 2.65 13.18
C LEU A 146 -15.08 1.45 14.13
N LEU A 147 -14.86 0.27 13.58
CA LEU A 147 -14.78 -0.97 14.37
C LEU A 147 -13.41 -1.12 15.01
N ASP A 148 -13.40 -1.61 16.24
CA ASP A 148 -12.20 -2.12 16.89
C ASP A 148 -11.95 -3.58 16.44
N PRO A 149 -10.83 -3.90 15.77
CA PRO A 149 -10.53 -5.24 15.28
C PRO A 149 -10.60 -6.34 16.34
N VAL A 150 -10.39 -6.01 17.63
CA VAL A 150 -10.44 -7.02 18.71
C VAL A 150 -11.86 -7.41 19.10
N SER A 151 -12.85 -6.59 18.74
CA SER A 151 -14.26 -6.74 19.16
C SER A 151 -15.14 -7.44 18.11
N VAL A 152 -14.58 -7.73 16.92
CA VAL A 152 -15.36 -8.21 15.78
C VAL A 152 -14.66 -9.34 15.03
N GLN A 153 -15.46 -10.22 14.43
CA GLN A 153 -15.01 -11.19 13.44
C GLN A 153 -15.63 -10.88 12.09
N ILE A 154 -14.78 -10.83 11.06
CA ILE A 154 -15.21 -10.66 9.68
C ILE A 154 -15.21 -12.04 9.03
N ASP A 155 -16.35 -12.43 8.45
CA ASP A 155 -16.48 -13.70 7.74
C ASP A 155 -15.49 -13.76 6.56
N PRO A 156 -14.72 -14.86 6.37
CA PRO A 156 -13.84 -15.00 5.21
C PRO A 156 -14.54 -14.80 3.86
N GLN A 157 -15.83 -15.12 3.75
CA GLN A 157 -16.64 -14.88 2.54
C GLN A 157 -16.74 -13.38 2.20
N MET A 158 -16.57 -12.49 3.18
CA MET A 158 -16.53 -11.04 2.96
C MET A 158 -15.37 -10.63 2.04
N ILE A 159 -14.24 -11.35 2.09
CA ILE A 159 -13.10 -11.10 1.18
C ILE A 159 -13.50 -11.38 -0.26
N GLU A 160 -14.27 -12.43 -0.52
CA GLU A 160 -14.76 -12.76 -1.85
C GLU A 160 -15.68 -11.65 -2.39
N VAL A 161 -16.65 -11.23 -1.57
CA VAL A 161 -17.59 -10.17 -1.96
C VAL A 161 -16.89 -8.83 -2.17
N LEU A 162 -15.91 -8.49 -1.32
CA LEU A 162 -15.07 -7.30 -1.49
C LEU A 162 -14.24 -7.37 -2.77
N ALA A 163 -13.61 -8.52 -3.06
CA ALA A 163 -12.81 -8.72 -4.27
C ALA A 163 -13.66 -8.56 -5.53
N VAL A 164 -14.80 -9.24 -5.61
CA VAL A 164 -15.72 -9.15 -6.76
C VAL A 164 -16.24 -7.72 -6.95
N THR A 165 -16.53 -7.02 -5.86
CA THR A 165 -16.98 -5.61 -5.91
C THR A 165 -15.89 -4.71 -6.50
N LEU A 166 -14.63 -4.88 -6.09
CA LEU A 166 -13.49 -4.14 -6.62
C LEU A 166 -13.21 -4.49 -8.09
N GLU A 167 -13.25 -5.77 -8.47
CA GLU A 167 -13.07 -6.25 -9.84
C GLU A 167 -14.11 -5.64 -10.78
N ARG A 168 -15.40 -5.76 -10.43
CA ARG A 168 -16.51 -5.21 -11.24
C ARG A 168 -16.47 -3.70 -11.35
N SER A 169 -15.98 -2.99 -10.33
CA SER A 169 -15.88 -1.54 -10.38
C SER A 169 -14.82 -1.02 -11.36
N GLY A 170 -13.81 -1.85 -11.69
CA GLY A 170 -12.65 -1.44 -12.49
C GLY A 170 -11.71 -0.43 -11.81
N VAL A 171 -11.96 -0.06 -10.54
CA VAL A 171 -11.27 1.06 -9.88
C VAL A 171 -9.76 0.83 -9.76
N LEU A 172 -9.33 -0.39 -9.46
CA LEU A 172 -7.92 -0.73 -9.30
C LEU A 172 -7.17 -0.67 -10.63
N VAL A 173 -7.82 -1.14 -11.71
CA VAL A 173 -7.26 -1.08 -13.08
C VAL A 173 -7.07 0.38 -13.51
N ARG A 174 -8.11 1.21 -13.31
CA ARG A 174 -8.06 2.63 -13.67
C ARG A 174 -7.03 3.40 -12.84
N LEU A 175 -6.98 3.16 -11.52
CA LEU A 175 -6.02 3.79 -10.63
C LEU A 175 -4.57 3.40 -10.99
N ALA A 176 -4.33 2.13 -11.30
CA ALA A 176 -3.02 1.66 -11.76
C ALA A 176 -2.60 2.30 -13.08
N ASP A 177 -3.51 2.43 -14.05
CA ASP A 177 -3.24 3.12 -15.31
C ASP A 177 -2.86 4.59 -15.08
N LEU A 178 -3.67 5.33 -14.31
CA LEU A 178 -3.40 6.73 -14.00
C LEU A 178 -2.06 6.92 -13.27
N GLN A 179 -1.78 6.12 -12.23
CA GLN A 179 -0.50 6.20 -11.50
C GLN A 179 0.72 5.97 -12.40
N ARG A 180 0.60 5.14 -13.46
CA ARG A 180 1.68 4.86 -14.41
C ARG A 180 1.85 5.95 -15.45
N ARG A 181 0.75 6.52 -15.95
CA ARG A 181 0.79 7.62 -16.93
C ARG A 181 1.34 8.90 -16.31
N LEU A 182 1.02 9.14 -15.04
CA LEU A 182 1.42 10.36 -14.32
C LEU A 182 2.86 10.33 -13.81
N ASP A 183 3.48 9.15 -13.68
CA ASP A 183 4.88 9.02 -13.26
C ASP A 183 5.65 8.00 -14.13
N PRO A 184 6.03 8.38 -15.36
CA PRO A 184 6.80 7.50 -16.24
C PRO A 184 8.28 7.36 -15.84
N LEU A 185 8.85 8.36 -15.17
CA LEU A 185 10.30 8.48 -14.94
C LEU A 185 10.76 8.04 -13.55
N ASP A 186 9.83 7.82 -12.61
CA ASP A 186 10.11 7.83 -11.18
C ASP A 186 10.62 9.21 -10.68
N ILE A 187 10.62 9.43 -9.36
CA ILE A 187 11.08 10.69 -8.77
C ILE A 187 12.55 10.96 -9.08
N GLU A 188 13.36 9.90 -9.19
CA GLU A 188 14.77 10.03 -9.50
C GLU A 188 14.99 10.54 -10.93
N GLY A 189 14.24 10.02 -11.90
CA GLY A 189 14.30 10.49 -13.29
C GLY A 189 13.74 11.90 -13.48
N LEU A 190 12.65 12.23 -12.78
CA LEU A 190 12.13 13.59 -12.78
C LEU A 190 13.19 14.59 -12.29
N PHE A 191 13.88 14.29 -11.18
CA PHE A 191 14.91 15.19 -10.66
C PHE A 191 16.17 15.20 -11.53
N ALA A 192 16.53 14.11 -12.20
CA ALA A 192 17.61 14.11 -13.17
C ALA A 192 17.35 15.10 -14.33
N GLU A 193 16.11 15.21 -14.80
CA GLU A 193 15.74 16.22 -15.79
C GLU A 193 15.68 17.65 -15.21
N LEU A 194 15.17 17.82 -13.99
CA LEU A 194 15.08 19.13 -13.32
C LEU A 194 16.44 19.73 -13.00
N ASP A 195 17.40 18.91 -12.57
CA ASP A 195 18.77 19.35 -12.25
C ASP A 195 19.51 19.83 -13.51
N GLY A 196 19.10 19.36 -14.70
CA GLY A 196 19.59 19.81 -16.00
C GLY A 196 18.92 21.08 -16.54
N ALA A 197 17.91 21.63 -15.85
CA ALA A 197 17.13 22.76 -16.35
C ALA A 197 17.88 24.11 -16.28
N PRO A 198 17.74 24.99 -17.29
CA PRO A 198 18.24 26.36 -17.19
C PRO A 198 17.57 27.11 -16.03
N GLY A 199 18.34 27.55 -15.03
CA GLY A 199 17.82 28.21 -13.82
C GLY A 199 17.55 27.27 -12.64
N GLY A 200 17.81 25.96 -12.79
CA GLY A 200 17.70 24.94 -11.74
C GLY A 200 16.27 24.46 -11.47
N GLY A 201 16.16 23.27 -10.88
CA GLY A 201 14.88 22.63 -10.54
C GLY A 201 14.00 23.44 -9.57
N ASP A 202 14.61 24.22 -8.68
CA ASP A 202 13.90 25.02 -7.67
C ASP A 202 12.97 26.06 -8.31
N ALA A 203 13.41 26.70 -9.41
CA ALA A 203 12.59 27.67 -10.14
C ALA A 203 11.34 27.02 -10.73
N VAL A 204 11.44 25.77 -11.19
CA VAL A 204 10.31 25.00 -11.74
C VAL A 204 9.28 24.67 -10.64
N LEU A 205 9.72 24.50 -9.40
CA LEU A 205 8.89 24.03 -8.28
C LEU A 205 8.41 25.15 -7.35
N ALA A 206 8.86 26.40 -7.57
CA ALA A 206 8.58 27.55 -6.71
C ALA A 206 7.09 27.88 -6.59
N GLU A 207 6.38 27.92 -7.73
CA GLU A 207 4.99 28.36 -7.78
C GLU A 207 4.00 27.21 -7.52
N PRO A 208 2.86 27.48 -6.87
CA PRO A 208 1.80 26.49 -6.66
C PRO A 208 1.21 26.03 -8.00
N VAL A 209 0.63 24.83 -8.01
CA VAL A 209 -0.04 24.29 -9.20
C VAL A 209 -1.31 25.09 -9.48
N THR A 210 -1.50 25.49 -10.73
CA THR A 210 -2.68 26.22 -11.20
C THR A 210 -3.73 25.28 -11.79
N VAL A 211 -4.99 25.72 -11.84
CA VAL A 211 -6.08 24.97 -12.49
C VAL A 211 -5.79 24.75 -13.99
N ALA A 212 -5.25 25.77 -14.68
CA ALA A 212 -4.90 25.66 -16.09
C ALA A 212 -3.84 24.57 -16.37
N GLU A 213 -2.87 24.40 -15.47
CA GLU A 213 -1.88 23.31 -15.58
C GLU A 213 -2.53 21.93 -15.41
N LEU A 214 -3.52 21.81 -14.52
CA LEU A 214 -4.28 20.56 -14.34
C LEU A 214 -5.16 20.26 -15.56
N ASP A 215 -5.85 21.26 -16.09
CA ASP A 215 -6.69 21.13 -17.29
C ASP A 215 -5.87 20.67 -18.50
N ALA A 216 -4.64 21.17 -18.64
CA ALA A 216 -3.73 20.77 -19.72
C ALA A 216 -3.31 19.29 -19.64
N ILE A 217 -3.39 18.64 -18.47
CA ILE A 217 -3.02 17.23 -18.27
C ILE A 217 -4.20 16.30 -18.58
N ILE A 218 -5.45 16.75 -18.45
CA ILE A 218 -6.66 15.93 -18.65
C ILE A 218 -6.63 15.11 -19.95
N PRO A 219 -6.27 15.69 -21.12
CA PRO A 219 -6.20 14.92 -22.36
C PRO A 219 -5.27 13.71 -22.28
N LEU A 220 -4.14 13.82 -21.58
CA LEU A 220 -3.14 12.74 -21.42
C LEU A 220 -3.67 11.56 -20.57
N LEU A 221 -4.69 11.81 -19.75
CA LEU A 221 -5.31 10.83 -18.86
C LEU A 221 -6.56 10.17 -19.46
N ALA A 222 -6.96 10.57 -20.67
CA ALA A 222 -8.07 9.97 -21.38
C ALA A 222 -7.81 8.47 -21.69
N GLU A 223 -8.82 7.63 -21.50
CA GLU A 223 -8.75 6.17 -21.70
C GLU A 223 -8.44 5.79 -23.16
N SER A 224 -8.81 6.65 -24.10
CA SER A 224 -8.62 6.44 -25.53
C SER A 224 -7.16 6.52 -26.00
N ILE A 225 -6.26 7.10 -25.20
CA ILE A 225 -4.85 7.25 -25.60
C ILE A 225 -4.09 5.96 -25.35
N ALA A 226 -3.41 5.46 -26.39
CA ALA A 226 -2.55 4.28 -26.29
C ALA A 226 -1.30 4.56 -25.42
N PRO A 227 -0.77 3.57 -24.66
CA PRO A 227 0.40 3.78 -23.81
C PRO A 227 1.63 4.35 -24.53
N THR A 228 1.89 3.92 -25.76
CA THR A 228 3.01 4.40 -26.59
C THR A 228 2.84 5.84 -27.06
N GLU A 229 1.60 6.26 -27.30
CA GLU A 229 1.27 7.65 -27.64
C GLU A 229 1.40 8.55 -26.41
N CYS A 230 0.90 8.10 -25.26
CA CYS A 230 1.06 8.79 -23.99
C CYS A 230 2.55 9.02 -23.66
N ALA A 231 3.40 8.00 -23.81
CA ALA A 231 4.84 8.12 -23.59
C ALA A 231 5.51 9.12 -24.55
N ARG A 232 5.14 9.10 -25.84
CA ARG A 232 5.64 10.07 -26.83
C ARG A 232 5.19 11.50 -26.53
N ALA A 233 3.95 11.67 -26.08
CA ALA A 233 3.43 12.97 -25.66
C ALA A 233 4.18 13.47 -24.42
N PHE A 234 4.35 12.60 -23.42
CA PHE A 234 5.06 12.90 -22.17
C PHE A 234 6.50 13.40 -22.41
N ALA A 235 7.24 12.75 -23.30
CA ALA A 235 8.63 13.13 -23.61
C ALA A 235 8.77 14.59 -24.11
N ARG A 236 7.71 15.14 -24.72
CA ARG A 236 7.69 16.52 -25.25
C ARG A 236 7.13 17.55 -24.28
N LEU A 237 6.68 17.13 -23.09
CA LEU A 237 6.09 18.04 -22.13
C LEU A 237 7.16 18.95 -21.50
N PRO A 238 6.79 20.20 -21.15
CA PRO A 238 7.63 21.04 -20.31
C PRO A 238 7.92 20.36 -18.95
N LEU A 239 9.12 20.61 -18.39
CA LEU A 239 9.52 20.07 -17.08
C LEU A 239 8.50 20.39 -15.98
N ARG A 240 7.94 21.60 -16.01
CA ARG A 240 6.88 22.03 -15.10
C ARG A 240 5.66 21.10 -15.18
N THR A 241 5.19 20.78 -16.39
CA THR A 241 4.05 19.87 -16.58
C THR A 241 4.37 18.46 -16.08
N LYS A 242 5.59 17.94 -16.33
CA LYS A 242 6.03 16.65 -15.79
C LYS A 242 6.02 16.63 -14.25
N ALA A 243 6.47 17.72 -13.61
CA ALA A 243 6.43 17.85 -12.16
C ALA A 243 5.00 17.93 -11.59
N VAL A 244 4.09 18.64 -12.27
CA VAL A 244 2.66 18.68 -11.91
C VAL A 244 2.03 17.29 -12.03
N MET A 245 2.33 16.55 -13.11
CA MET A 245 1.89 15.16 -13.28
C MET A 245 2.36 14.28 -12.12
N TYR A 246 3.62 14.40 -11.70
CA TYR A 246 4.15 13.65 -10.54
C TYR A 246 3.42 14.02 -9.23
N ALA A 247 3.16 15.31 -8.97
CA ALA A 247 2.40 15.74 -7.81
C ALA A 247 0.97 15.16 -7.78
N LEU A 248 0.33 15.06 -8.95
CA LEU A 248 -0.95 14.39 -9.10
C LEU A 248 -0.83 12.87 -8.91
N ALA A 249 0.24 12.23 -9.38
CA ALA A 249 0.52 10.82 -9.11
C ALA A 249 0.57 10.53 -7.61
N MET A 250 1.22 11.41 -6.84
CA MET A 250 1.30 11.30 -5.37
C MET A 250 -0.05 11.44 -4.68
N THR A 251 -0.97 12.22 -5.25
CA THR A 251 -2.36 12.29 -4.77
C THR A 251 -3.04 10.94 -4.92
N LEU A 252 -2.92 10.31 -6.09
CA LEU A 252 -3.51 9.00 -6.38
C LEU A 252 -2.83 7.84 -5.63
N ARG A 253 -1.56 7.97 -5.26
CA ARG A 253 -0.82 6.97 -4.45
C ARG A 253 -1.18 7.02 -2.96
N ASP A 254 -1.66 8.17 -2.49
CA ASP A 254 -2.05 8.40 -1.10
C ASP A 254 -3.56 8.41 -0.85
N CYS A 255 -4.38 8.28 -1.90
CA CYS A 255 -5.83 8.20 -1.80
C CYS A 255 -6.31 6.93 -1.08
N SER A 256 -7.60 6.90 -0.73
CA SER A 256 -8.26 5.73 -0.15
C SER A 256 -9.45 5.29 -1.01
N LEU A 257 -9.68 3.98 -1.08
CA LEU A 257 -10.89 3.39 -1.64
C LEU A 257 -11.88 3.15 -0.52
N PHE A 258 -13.11 3.63 -0.66
CA PHE A 258 -14.20 3.40 0.28
C PHE A 258 -15.24 2.48 -0.34
N VAL A 259 -15.33 1.25 0.15
CA VAL A 259 -16.22 0.20 -0.37
C VAL A 259 -17.33 -0.10 0.61
N ARG A 260 -18.59 -0.03 0.17
CA ARG A 260 -19.78 -0.28 0.99
C ARG A 260 -20.39 -1.62 0.62
N LEU A 261 -20.52 -2.52 1.60
CA LEU A 261 -21.11 -3.85 1.41
C LEU A 261 -22.35 -4.03 2.30
N PRO A 262 -23.47 -4.54 1.74
CA PRO A 262 -24.64 -4.89 2.53
C PRO A 262 -24.33 -6.12 3.40
N LEU A 263 -24.85 -6.11 4.63
CA LEU A 263 -24.71 -7.21 5.59
C LEU A 263 -25.96 -8.07 5.53
N LEU A 264 -25.79 -9.38 5.77
CA LEU A 264 -26.92 -10.23 6.14
C LEU A 264 -27.46 -9.72 7.49
N GLN A 265 -28.77 -9.48 7.59
CA GLN A 265 -29.39 -9.33 8.90
C GLN A 265 -29.53 -10.72 9.50
N ASP A 266 -28.69 -11.05 10.49
CA ASP A 266 -28.86 -12.28 11.26
C ASP A 266 -29.71 -11.98 12.51
N PRO A 267 -30.73 -12.79 12.86
CA PRO A 267 -31.47 -12.64 14.10
C PRO A 267 -30.53 -13.01 15.25
N LEU A 268 -30.07 -12.00 15.99
CA LEU A 268 -29.42 -12.06 17.30
C LEU A 268 -29.24 -13.47 17.88
N SER A 269 -28.02 -14.01 17.87
CA SER A 269 -27.61 -15.02 18.85
C SER A 269 -26.99 -14.28 20.05
N PRO A 270 -27.70 -14.18 21.19
CA PRO A 270 -27.30 -13.33 22.33
C PRO A 270 -26.13 -13.88 23.17
N THR A 271 -25.43 -14.92 22.71
CA THR A 271 -24.44 -15.66 23.52
C THR A 271 -22.96 -15.39 23.17
N SER A 272 -22.66 -14.55 22.17
CA SER A 272 -21.27 -14.22 21.80
C SER A 272 -20.88 -12.81 22.25
N CYS A 273 -19.74 -12.68 22.94
CA CYS A 273 -19.12 -11.39 23.26
C CYS A 273 -18.52 -10.68 22.02
N ILE A 274 -18.33 -11.41 20.91
CA ILE A 274 -17.76 -10.90 19.65
C ILE A 274 -18.85 -10.82 18.58
N SER A 275 -18.97 -9.66 17.93
CA SER A 275 -19.89 -9.47 16.81
C SER A 275 -19.32 -10.10 15.53
N ARG A 276 -20.08 -10.99 14.88
CA ARG A 276 -19.70 -11.58 13.58
C ARG A 276 -20.42 -10.86 12.44
N PHE A 277 -19.67 -10.49 11.40
CA PHE A 277 -20.21 -9.83 10.21
C PHE A 277 -20.05 -10.71 8.97
N SER A 278 -21.18 -11.13 8.40
CA SER A 278 -21.27 -11.91 7.16
C SER A 278 -21.93 -11.11 6.03
N PRO A 279 -21.51 -11.29 4.78
CA PRO A 279 -22.09 -10.56 3.65
C PRO A 279 -23.51 -11.05 3.34
N ALA A 280 -24.38 -10.16 2.84
CA ALA A 280 -25.63 -10.62 2.23
C ALA A 280 -25.30 -11.36 0.93
N THR A 281 -25.72 -12.61 0.76
CA THR A 281 -25.40 -13.44 -0.43
C THR A 281 -25.94 -12.84 -1.73
N ASP A 282 -27.06 -12.12 -1.67
CA ASP A 282 -27.65 -11.42 -2.81
C ASP A 282 -26.83 -10.18 -3.25
N ALA A 283 -25.84 -9.75 -2.45
CA ALA A 283 -24.98 -8.60 -2.76
C ALA A 283 -24.20 -8.79 -4.07
N LEU A 284 -23.87 -10.03 -4.41
CA LEU A 284 -23.16 -10.39 -5.64
C LEU A 284 -24.05 -10.27 -6.90
N ALA A 285 -25.37 -10.16 -6.75
CA ALA A 285 -26.31 -10.05 -7.86
C ALA A 285 -26.65 -8.58 -8.23
N SER A 286 -26.29 -7.61 -7.39
CA SER A 286 -26.66 -6.21 -7.63
C SER A 286 -25.83 -5.58 -8.78
N PRO A 287 -26.48 -5.03 -9.83
CA PRO A 287 -25.78 -4.39 -10.95
C PRO A 287 -25.12 -3.05 -10.61
N ALA A 288 -25.30 -2.53 -9.39
CA ALA A 288 -24.84 -1.20 -8.98
C ALA A 288 -23.43 -1.17 -8.36
N ALA A 289 -22.50 -2.04 -8.77
CA ALA A 289 -21.16 -2.15 -8.17
C ALA A 289 -20.38 -0.82 -8.15
N HIS A 290 -20.52 0.02 -9.18
CA HIS A 290 -19.88 1.35 -9.23
C HIS A 290 -20.38 2.32 -8.15
N SER A 291 -21.60 2.14 -7.64
CA SER A 291 -22.14 2.98 -6.56
C SER A 291 -21.55 2.63 -5.19
N LEU A 292 -21.04 1.39 -5.06
CA LEU A 292 -20.52 0.84 -3.81
C LEU A 292 -19.06 1.23 -3.57
N VAL A 293 -18.33 1.64 -4.60
CA VAL A 293 -16.91 2.00 -4.53
C VAL A 293 -16.73 3.49 -4.78
N LYS A 294 -16.07 4.18 -3.86
CA LYS A 294 -15.68 5.59 -3.99
C LYS A 294 -14.18 5.74 -3.79
N ILE A 295 -13.60 6.75 -4.41
CA ILE A 295 -12.23 7.20 -4.11
C ILE A 295 -12.34 8.46 -3.27
N ILE A 296 -11.62 8.48 -2.14
CA ILE A 296 -11.56 9.62 -1.22
C ILE A 296 -10.10 10.03 -1.00
N ASP A 297 -9.89 11.14 -0.29
CA ASP A 297 -8.56 11.70 0.00
C ASP A 297 -7.79 12.13 -1.26
N LEU A 298 -8.47 12.83 -2.18
CA LEU A 298 -7.93 13.29 -3.47
C LEU A 298 -7.37 14.71 -3.44
N ASP A 299 -6.97 15.20 -2.26
CA ASP A 299 -6.37 16.52 -2.13
C ASP A 299 -5.01 16.57 -2.85
N LEU A 300 -4.86 17.56 -3.74
CA LEU A 300 -3.64 17.74 -4.52
C LEU A 300 -2.44 17.95 -3.59
N LYS A 301 -1.40 17.14 -3.78
CA LYS A 301 -0.15 17.31 -3.04
C LYS A 301 0.59 18.58 -3.53
N PRO A 302 1.07 19.44 -2.62
CA PRO A 302 1.85 20.61 -3.01
C PRO A 302 3.12 20.21 -3.79
N ILE A 303 3.34 20.88 -4.93
CA ILE A 303 4.47 20.60 -5.82
C ILE A 303 5.83 20.86 -5.14
N THR A 304 5.87 21.78 -4.17
CA THR A 304 7.06 22.06 -3.35
C THR A 304 7.51 20.86 -2.50
N ARG A 305 6.65 19.85 -2.28
CA ARG A 305 7.02 18.62 -1.53
C ARG A 305 7.87 17.65 -2.34
N LEU A 306 8.06 17.85 -3.65
CA LEU A 306 8.79 16.93 -4.50
C LEU A 306 10.23 16.68 -4.02
N HIS A 307 10.94 17.70 -3.53
CA HIS A 307 12.28 17.53 -2.93
C HIS A 307 12.25 16.60 -1.72
N LYS A 308 11.24 16.76 -0.86
CA LYS A 308 11.03 15.88 0.31
C LYS A 308 10.73 14.46 -0.14
N TYR A 309 9.97 14.27 -1.22
CA TYR A 309 9.68 12.95 -1.75
C TYR A 309 10.95 12.28 -2.29
N LEU A 310 11.80 12.98 -3.02
CA LEU A 310 13.10 12.47 -3.48
C LEU A 310 13.99 12.06 -2.30
N ALA A 311 14.16 12.96 -1.32
CA ALA A 311 14.99 12.71 -0.15
C ALA A 311 14.48 11.49 0.64
N ASN A 312 13.18 11.42 0.89
CA ASN A 312 12.55 10.29 1.58
C ASN A 312 12.69 8.99 0.78
N ASP A 313 12.55 9.03 -0.54
CA ASP A 313 12.68 7.87 -1.40
C ASP A 313 14.09 7.27 -1.32
N ARG A 314 15.11 8.11 -1.57
CA ARG A 314 16.52 7.73 -1.46
C ARG A 314 16.86 7.17 -0.08
N ALA A 315 16.46 7.86 0.99
CA ALA A 315 16.72 7.42 2.37
C ALA A 315 16.03 6.07 2.68
N THR A 316 14.77 5.91 2.27
CA THR A 316 14.00 4.67 2.53
C THR A 316 14.64 3.49 1.79
N PHE A 317 14.93 3.63 0.50
CA PHE A 317 15.52 2.54 -0.29
C PHE A 317 16.94 2.22 0.16
N SER A 318 17.79 3.22 0.41
CA SER A 318 19.14 2.98 0.93
C SER A 318 19.13 2.21 2.24
N ARG A 319 18.26 2.60 3.19
CA ARG A 319 18.12 1.87 4.46
C ARG A 319 17.64 0.44 4.25
N PHE A 320 16.67 0.22 3.37
CA PHE A 320 16.17 -1.13 3.08
C PHE A 320 17.22 -2.01 2.39
N THR A 321 18.00 -1.48 1.45
CA THR A 321 19.12 -2.20 0.83
C THR A 321 20.14 -2.64 1.88
N ASN A 322 20.52 -1.76 2.80
CA ASN A 322 21.43 -2.10 3.90
C ASN A 322 20.85 -3.21 4.80
N LEU A 323 19.55 -3.17 5.07
CA LEU A 323 18.85 -4.20 5.84
C LEU A 323 18.87 -5.57 5.16
N LEU A 324 18.64 -5.61 3.83
CA LEU A 324 18.73 -6.85 3.04
C LEU A 324 20.15 -7.42 3.03
N LEU A 325 21.17 -6.58 2.86
CA LEU A 325 22.57 -7.00 2.85
C LEU A 325 23.04 -7.52 4.22
N SER A 326 22.46 -6.98 5.30
CA SER A 326 22.83 -7.33 6.67
C SER A 326 22.04 -8.53 7.22
N SER A 327 20.96 -8.96 6.57
CA SER A 327 20.14 -10.07 7.06
C SER A 327 20.78 -11.42 6.72
N HIS A 328 20.93 -12.26 7.75
CA HIS A 328 21.46 -13.63 7.62
C HIS A 328 20.45 -14.63 7.01
N SER A 329 19.23 -14.18 6.66
CA SER A 329 18.21 -15.03 6.04
C SER A 329 18.50 -15.19 4.55
N SER A 330 18.57 -16.42 4.06
CA SER A 330 18.92 -16.72 2.66
C SER A 330 17.74 -16.64 1.69
N GLN A 331 16.52 -16.35 2.14
CA GLN A 331 15.33 -16.29 1.27
C GLN A 331 14.46 -15.07 1.54
N HIS A 332 14.71 -14.00 0.78
CA HIS A 332 13.78 -12.88 0.65
C HIS A 332 12.92 -13.07 -0.60
N THR A 333 11.60 -13.09 -0.43
CA THR A 333 10.67 -13.11 -1.57
C THR A 333 10.45 -11.69 -2.07
N SER A 334 10.95 -11.35 -3.25
CA SER A 334 10.74 -10.04 -3.88
C SER A 334 9.27 -9.79 -4.21
N CYS A 335 8.90 -8.54 -4.47
CA CYS A 335 7.53 -8.23 -4.88
C CYS A 335 7.25 -8.77 -6.29
N VAL A 336 8.25 -8.78 -7.17
CA VAL A 336 8.17 -9.40 -8.51
C VAL A 336 7.89 -10.89 -8.38
N GLN A 337 8.65 -11.61 -7.55
CA GLN A 337 8.41 -13.05 -7.30
C GLN A 337 7.00 -13.29 -6.76
N LEU A 338 6.54 -12.49 -5.81
CA LEU A 338 5.21 -12.61 -5.21
C LEU A 338 4.07 -12.39 -6.22
N THR A 339 4.28 -11.56 -7.24
CA THR A 339 3.28 -11.32 -8.30
C THR A 339 3.39 -12.28 -9.47
N SER A 340 4.53 -12.95 -9.66
CA SER A 340 4.74 -13.88 -10.78
C SER A 340 4.37 -15.33 -10.42
N SER A 341 4.38 -15.70 -9.14
CA SER A 341 3.97 -17.03 -8.70
C SER A 341 2.44 -17.10 -8.54
N PRO A 342 1.79 -18.22 -8.94
CA PRO A 342 0.41 -18.46 -8.54
C PRO A 342 0.36 -18.47 -7.00
N PRO A 343 -0.59 -17.76 -6.39
CA PRO A 343 -0.66 -17.65 -4.94
C PRO A 343 -0.94 -19.03 -4.35
N VAL A 344 -0.14 -19.43 -3.35
CA VAL A 344 -0.37 -20.66 -2.59
C VAL A 344 -1.68 -20.48 -1.83
N LEU A 345 -2.72 -21.22 -2.24
CA LEU A 345 -3.97 -21.32 -1.50
C LEU A 345 -3.66 -21.99 -0.14
N PRO A 346 -4.19 -21.48 0.98
CA PRO A 346 -4.12 -22.23 2.23
C PRO A 346 -4.85 -23.55 2.03
N SER A 347 -4.17 -24.64 2.39
CA SER A 347 -4.69 -26.02 2.41
C SER A 347 -5.91 -26.15 3.30
#